data_AF-A0A969CBE2-F1
#
_entry.id   AF-A0A969CBE2-F1
#
_cell.length_a   1.000
_cell.length_b   1.000
_cell.length_c   1.000
_cell.angle_alpha   90.00
_cell.angle_beta   90.00
_cell.angle_gamma   90.00
#
_symmetry.space_group_name_H-M   'P 1'
#
loop_
_entity.id
_entity.type
_entity.pdbx_description
1 polymer ?
#
loop_
_entity_poly.entity_id
_entity_poly.type
_entity_poly.pdbx_seq_one_letter_code
_entity_poly.pdbx_strand_id
1 'polypeptide(L)'
;MTAKKSSWSRIFPQFNTKDLTLAAVLPVYDRQGKLQGVVNSSLHLAEVGNFLSELKIGKTGQSFIVERDGMLVATSTGGKAGPRCRGKFTAN
;
A
#
# COMPACT_ATOMS: atom_id res chain seq x y z
N MET A 1 -3.89 12.06 -8.79
CA MET A 1 -4.86 12.28 -7.71
C MET A 1 -5.92 13.23 -8.24
N THR A 2 -7.14 12.77 -8.47
CA THR A 2 -8.23 13.67 -8.87
C THR A 2 -8.72 14.37 -7.62
N ALA A 3 -8.48 15.68 -7.51
CA ALA A 3 -8.48 16.41 -6.24
C ALA A 3 -9.74 16.25 -5.38
N LYS A 4 -10.91 15.93 -5.94
CA LYS A 4 -12.18 15.89 -5.20
C LYS A 4 -12.59 14.53 -4.61
N LYS A 5 -11.80 13.47 -4.78
CA LYS A 5 -12.20 12.11 -4.36
C LYS A 5 -11.13 11.47 -3.47
N SER A 6 -11.59 10.58 -2.58
CA SER A 6 -10.69 9.69 -1.83
C SER A 6 -9.80 8.92 -2.79
N SER A 7 -8.52 8.77 -2.44
CA SER A 7 -7.53 8.06 -3.25
C SER A 7 -6.46 7.43 -2.37
N TRP A 8 -5.79 6.41 -2.90
CA TRP A 8 -4.57 5.87 -2.30
C TRP A 8 -3.36 6.70 -2.75
N SER A 9 -2.41 6.92 -1.84
CA SER A 9 -1.11 7.52 -2.17
C SER A 9 -0.28 6.57 -3.04
N ARG A 10 0.85 7.05 -3.55
CA ARG A 10 1.93 6.11 -3.93
C ARG A 10 2.53 5.50 -2.66
N ILE A 11 3.30 4.42 -2.78
CA ILE A 11 4.14 3.94 -1.68
C ILE A 11 5.24 4.97 -1.41
N PHE A 12 5.44 5.35 -0.15
CA PHE A 12 6.46 6.32 0.27
C PHE A 12 7.12 5.89 1.58
N PRO A 13 8.37 6.30 1.86
CA PRO A 13 8.98 6.11 3.17
C PRO A 13 8.34 7.08 4.17
N GLN A 14 7.82 6.55 5.27
CA GLN A 14 7.24 7.36 6.33
C GLN A 14 8.28 8.32 6.91
N PHE A 15 7.85 9.54 7.25
CA PHE A 15 8.79 10.60 7.63
C PHE A 15 9.64 10.26 8.86
N ASN A 16 9.03 9.66 9.89
CA ASN A 16 9.66 9.39 11.19
C ASN A 16 10.37 8.03 11.25
N THR A 17 9.78 6.96 10.72
CA THR A 17 10.34 5.60 10.81
C THR A 17 11.11 5.17 9.57
N LYS A 18 10.92 5.84 8.43
CA LYS A 18 11.42 5.43 7.10
C LYS A 18 10.85 4.12 6.56
N ASP A 19 9.87 3.52 7.25
CA ASP A 19 9.18 2.32 6.76
C ASP A 19 8.36 2.64 5.51
N LEU A 20 8.23 1.67 4.61
CA LEU A 20 7.40 1.83 3.42
C LEU A 20 5.92 1.81 3.81
N THR A 21 5.22 2.84 3.35
CA THR A 21 3.86 3.16 3.77
C THR A 21 2.98 3.49 2.57
N LEU A 22 1.70 3.11 2.67
CA LEU A 22 0.62 3.50 1.78
C LEU A 22 -0.44 4.23 2.62
N ALA A 23 -1.01 5.31 2.09
CA ALA A 23 -2.04 6.06 2.80
C ALA A 23 -3.34 6.15 1.99
N ALA A 24 -4.47 5.95 2.67
CA ALA A 24 -5.78 6.37 2.19
C ALA A 24 -5.91 7.88 2.45
N VAL A 25 -6.20 8.65 1.42
CA VAL A 25 -6.13 10.11 1.42
C VAL A 25 -7.50 10.68 1.06
N LEU A 26 -8.03 11.55 1.92
CA LEU A 26 -9.30 12.23 1.71
C LEU A 26 -9.10 13.77 1.74
N PRO A 27 -9.28 14.44 0.59
CA PRO A 27 -9.33 15.89 0.52
C PRO A 27 -10.57 16.46 1.21
N VAL A 28 -10.40 17.50 2.03
CA VAL A 28 -11.48 18.14 2.79
C VAL A 28 -11.75 19.53 2.21
N TYR A 29 -13.02 19.81 1.93
CA TYR A 29 -13.49 21.06 1.32
C TYR A 29 -14.49 21.76 2.23
N ASP A 30 -14.51 23.09 2.19
CA ASP A 30 -15.61 23.85 2.79
C ASP A 30 -16.88 23.82 1.92
N ARG A 31 -17.93 24.49 2.41
CA ARG A 31 -19.24 24.59 1.71
C ARG A 31 -19.15 25.31 0.36
N GLN A 32 -18.12 26.11 0.14
CA GLN A 32 -17.88 26.85 -1.10
C GLN A 32 -17.01 26.04 -2.07
N GLY A 33 -16.61 24.82 -1.69
CA GLY A 33 -15.78 23.93 -2.50
C GLY A 33 -14.30 24.29 -2.50
N LYS A 34 -13.84 25.14 -1.58
CA LYS A 34 -12.43 25.48 -1.43
C LYS A 34 -11.73 24.43 -0.56
N LEU A 35 -10.54 24.01 -1.00
CA LEU A 35 -9.73 23.00 -0.29
C LEU A 35 -9.27 23.58 1.05
N GLN A 36 -9.63 22.89 2.13
CA GLN A 36 -9.23 23.22 3.50
C GLN A 36 -8.02 22.41 3.94
N GLY A 37 -7.83 21.22 3.36
CA GLY A 37 -6.69 20.37 3.65
C GLY A 37 -6.93 18.94 3.21
N VAL A 38 -6.14 18.03 3.77
CA VAL A 38 -6.18 16.60 3.46
C VAL A 38 -6.05 15.84 4.77
N VAL A 39 -6.96 14.89 5.01
CA VAL A 39 -6.82 13.90 6.07
C VAL A 39 -6.33 12.58 5.46
N ASN A 40 -5.59 11.79 6.21
CA ASN A 40 -5.13 10.49 5.77
C ASN A 40 -5.14 9.44 6.89
N SER A 41 -5.13 8.18 6.47
CA SER A 41 -4.84 7.04 7.32
C SER A 41 -3.77 6.20 6.64
N SER A 42 -2.70 5.88 7.37
CA SER A 42 -1.49 5.26 6.83
C SER A 42 -1.36 3.81 7.30
N LEU A 43 -0.86 2.95 6.42
CA LEU A 43 -0.58 1.53 6.67
C LEU A 43 0.89 1.24 6.35
N HIS A 44 1.60 0.60 7.26
CA HIS A 44 2.94 0.08 6.98
C HIS A 44 2.84 -1.20 6.17
N LEU A 45 3.60 -1.32 5.08
CA LEU A 45 3.51 -2.47 4.18
C LEU A 45 3.97 -3.77 4.85
N ALA A 46 4.84 -3.66 5.86
CA ALA A 46 5.22 -4.80 6.70
C ALA A 46 4.04 -5.37 7.49
N GLU A 47 3.18 -4.51 8.04
CA GLU A 47 1.98 -4.94 8.79
C GLU A 47 0.98 -5.62 7.85
N VAL A 48 0.80 -5.10 6.64
CA VAL A 48 -0.02 -5.75 5.61
C VAL A 48 0.58 -7.11 5.23
N GLY A 49 1.90 -7.19 5.06
CA GLY A 49 2.59 -8.46 4.78
C GLY A 49 2.41 -9.50 5.89
N ASN A 50 2.54 -9.08 7.15
CA ASN A 50 2.30 -9.93 8.32
C ASN A 50 0.86 -10.45 8.34
N PHE A 51 -0.13 -9.56 8.14
CA PHE A 51 -1.52 -9.95 8.04
C PHE A 51 -1.75 -10.99 6.91
N LEU A 52 -1.17 -10.77 5.73
CA LEU A 52 -1.27 -11.72 4.62
C LEU A 52 -0.64 -13.08 4.94
N SER A 53 0.43 -13.11 5.73
CA SER A 53 1.11 -14.35 6.16
C SER A 53 0.29 -15.18 7.16
N GLU A 54 -0.62 -14.54 7.91
CA GLU A 54 -1.49 -15.19 8.88
C GLU A 54 -2.74 -15.82 8.23
N LEU A 55 -3.05 -15.46 6.98
CA LEU A 55 -4.17 -16.04 6.25
C LEU A 55 -3.90 -17.51 5.91
N LYS A 56 -4.84 -18.39 6.28
CA LYS A 56 -4.78 -19.82 5.93
C LYS A 56 -5.16 -20.02 4.47
N ILE A 57 -4.16 -20.14 3.58
CA ILE A 57 -4.37 -20.31 2.13
C ILE A 57 -3.83 -21.67 1.66
N GLY A 58 -4.68 -22.70 1.72
CA GLY A 58 -4.36 -24.03 1.18
C GLY A 58 -3.01 -24.58 1.67
N LYS A 59 -2.41 -25.49 0.91
CA LYS A 59 -1.07 -26.03 1.22
C LYS A 59 0.05 -25.30 0.48
N THR A 60 -0.23 -24.79 -0.72
CA THR A 60 0.75 -24.22 -1.64
C THR A 60 0.35 -22.83 -2.14
N GLY A 61 -0.77 -22.29 -1.67
CA GLY A 61 -1.26 -20.99 -2.10
C GLY A 61 -0.48 -19.83 -1.48
N GLN A 62 -0.43 -18.71 -2.18
CA GLN A 62 0.20 -17.47 -1.73
C GLN A 62 -0.75 -16.30 -1.98
N SER A 63 -0.69 -15.27 -1.13
CA SER A 63 -1.40 -14.01 -1.36
C SER A 63 -0.41 -12.87 -1.56
N PHE A 64 -0.83 -11.92 -2.36
CA PHE A 64 -0.09 -10.69 -2.62
C PHE A 64 -1.05 -9.58 -3.01
N ILE A 65 -0.61 -8.34 -2.80
CA ILE A 65 -1.30 -7.13 -3.24
C ILE A 65 -0.37 -6.40 -4.20
N VAL A 66 -0.89 -6.02 -5.36
CA VAL A 66 -0.17 -5.29 -6.40
C VAL A 66 -0.92 -4.02 -6.78
N GLU A 67 -0.18 -2.97 -7.10
CA GLU A 67 -0.69 -1.78 -7.75
C GLU A 67 -1.00 -2.04 -9.24
N ARG A 68 -1.80 -1.16 -9.85
CA ARG A 68 -2.20 -1.29 -11.27
C ARG A 68 -1.02 -1.22 -12.25
N ASP A 69 0.09 -0.63 -11.82
CA ASP A 69 1.33 -0.55 -12.59
C ASP A 69 2.24 -1.79 -12.40
N GLY A 70 1.79 -2.78 -11.63
CA GLY A 70 2.52 -4.02 -11.36
C GLY A 70 3.48 -3.95 -10.18
N MET A 71 3.52 -2.84 -9.43
CA MET A 71 4.34 -2.74 -8.24
C MET A 71 3.79 -3.60 -7.10
N LEU A 72 4.65 -4.45 -6.51
CA LEU A 72 4.30 -5.26 -5.35
C LEU A 72 4.16 -4.38 -4.10
N VAL A 73 2.99 -4.43 -3.47
CA VAL A 73 2.67 -3.73 -2.22
C VAL A 73 2.99 -4.59 -1.01
N ALA A 74 2.56 -5.86 -1.00
CA ALA A 74 2.81 -6.81 0.08
C ALA A 74 2.61 -8.25 -0.39
N THR A 75 3.21 -9.22 0.30
CA THR A 75 3.02 -10.65 0.04
C THR A 75 3.13 -11.47 1.31
N SER A 76 2.41 -12.60 1.36
CA SER A 76 2.45 -13.58 2.46
C SER A 76 3.79 -14.30 2.62
N THR A 77 4.75 -14.13 1.70
CA THR A 77 6.05 -14.81 1.69
C THR A 77 7.22 -13.97 2.23
N GLY A 78 6.95 -12.79 2.80
CA GLY A 78 7.99 -11.93 3.39
C GLY A 78 8.85 -11.17 2.38
N GLY A 79 8.42 -11.09 1.11
CA GLY A 79 9.09 -10.30 0.08
C GLY A 79 9.08 -8.79 0.40
N LYS A 80 10.19 -8.10 0.14
CA LYS A 80 10.27 -6.64 0.32
C LYS A 80 9.42 -5.93 -0.74
N ALA A 81 8.60 -4.97 -0.32
CA ALA A 81 7.83 -4.14 -1.25
C ALA A 81 8.70 -3.08 -1.94
N GLY A 82 8.30 -2.65 -3.14
CA GLY A 82 8.89 -1.49 -3.83
C GLY A 82 9.39 -1.73 -5.27
N PRO A 83 9.83 -0.65 -5.96
CA PRO A 83 10.12 -0.67 -7.40
C PRO A 83 11.35 -1.51 -7.81
N ARG A 84 12.11 -2.02 -6.82
CA ARG A 84 13.22 -2.94 -7.06
C ARG A 84 12.81 -4.41 -7.13
N CYS A 85 11.52 -4.73 -7.06
CA CYS A 85 11.00 -6.07 -7.34
C CYS A 85 10.94 -6.36 -8.84
N ARG A 86 12.08 -6.21 -9.53
CA ARG A 86 12.34 -6.83 -10.83
C ARG A 86 13.02 -8.20 -10.64
N GLY A 87 12.68 -8.87 -9.53
CA GLY A 87 13.08 -10.25 -9.23
C GLY A 87 11.98 -11.18 -9.71
N LYS A 88 12.34 -12.17 -10.52
CA LYS A 88 11.43 -13.19 -11.02
C LYS A 88 10.59 -13.74 -9.87
N PHE A 89 9.27 -13.74 -10.04
CA PHE A 89 8.39 -14.64 -9.32
C PHE A 89 8.85 -16.07 -9.66
N THR A 90 9.71 -16.66 -8.85
CA THR A 90 9.90 -18.10 -8.84
C THR A 90 8.89 -18.64 -7.84
N ALA A 91 7.75 -19.10 -8.37
CA ALA A 91 6.96 -20.10 -7.68
C ALA A 91 7.87 -21.33 -7.52
N ASN A 92 8.09 -21.77 -6.28
CA ASN A 92 8.58 -23.13 -6.04
C ASN A 92 7.50 -24.14 -6.42
#